data_AF-A0A1M5YIV1-F1
#
_entry.id   AF-A0A1M5YIV1-F1
#
_cell.length_a   1.000
_cell.length_b   1.000
_cell.length_c   1.000
_cell.angle_alpha   90.00
_cell.angle_beta   90.00
_cell.angle_gamma   90.00
#
_symmetry.space_group_name_H-M   'P 1'
#
loop_
_entity.id
_entity.type
_entity.pdbx_description
1 polymer ?
#
loop_
_entity_poly.entity_id
_entity_poly.type
_entity_poly.pdbx_seq_one_letter_code
_entity_poly.pdbx_strand_id
1 'polypeptide(L)'
;MLVMAVISYPSFAWLAGDGWLGAIVVQFVLMVLLAVPLGAAPAMFVELFPARDRLSGYSVAYNLGLGGVGGVTPMCATWLIKASGMFAAPAGLLTAAAALACVTVLWIRDGSREPLPD
;
A
#
# COMPACT_ATOMS: atom_id res chain seq x y z
N MET A 1 -3.62 -3.68 6.44
CA MET A 1 -2.23 -3.97 6.00
C MET A 1 -1.82 -5.41 6.30
N LEU A 2 -1.86 -5.90 7.54
CA LEU A 2 -1.54 -7.31 7.86
C LEU A 2 -2.34 -8.33 7.04
N VAL A 3 -3.66 -8.12 6.93
CA VAL A 3 -4.52 -8.98 6.10
C VAL A 3 -4.07 -9.00 4.64
N MET A 4 -3.66 -7.84 4.09
CA MET A 4 -3.15 -7.75 2.72
C MET A 4 -1.82 -8.49 2.55
N ALA A 5 -0.94 -8.45 3.56
CA ALA A 5 0.32 -9.21 3.56
C ALA A 5 0.05 -10.72 3.52
N VAL A 6 -0.89 -11.21 4.33
CA VAL A 6 -1.24 -12.65 4.39
C VAL A 6 -1.94 -13.12 3.11
N ILE A 7 -2.87 -12.32 2.58
CA ILE A 7 -3.67 -12.67 1.40
C ILE A 7 -2.88 -12.47 0.09
N SER A 8 -1.77 -11.73 0.10
CA SER A 8 -0.99 -11.46 -1.11
C SER A 8 -0.57 -12.73 -1.85
N TYR A 9 0.08 -13.69 -1.18
CA TYR A 9 0.52 -14.92 -1.83
C TYR A 9 -0.63 -15.76 -2.43
N PRO A 10 -1.71 -16.09 -1.69
CA PRO A 10 -2.82 -16.85 -2.28
C PRO A 10 -3.53 -16.10 -3.42
N SER A 11 -3.62 -14.76 -3.36
CA SER A 11 -4.14 -13.96 -4.47
C SER A 11 -3.32 -14.10 -5.75
N PHE A 12 -2.00 -14.04 -5.65
CA PHE A 12 -1.11 -14.22 -6.81
C PHE A 12 -1.09 -15.68 -7.32
N ALA A 13 -1.20 -16.66 -6.41
CA ALA A 13 -1.34 -18.06 -6.80
C ALA A 13 -2.66 -18.30 -7.55
N TRP A 14 -3.75 -17.65 -7.14
CA TRP A 14 -5.04 -17.76 -7.81
C TRP A 14 -5.05 -17.04 -9.17
N LEU A 15 -4.38 -15.90 -9.28
CA LEU A 15 -4.14 -15.19 -10.54
C LEU A 15 -3.30 -15.99 -11.55
N ALA A 16 -2.55 -17.00 -11.10
CA ALA A 16 -1.79 -17.87 -12.00
C ALA A 16 -2.69 -18.88 -12.74
N GLY A 17 -3.94 -19.06 -12.30
CA GLY A 17 -4.91 -19.89 -13.02
C GLY A 17 -5.53 -19.16 -14.20
N ASP A 18 -5.96 -19.92 -15.22
CA ASP A 18 -6.65 -19.36 -16.38
C ASP A 18 -8.09 -18.97 -16.02
N GLY A 19 -8.39 -17.67 -16.05
CA GLY A 19 -9.78 -17.19 -15.89
C GLY A 19 -9.90 -15.72 -15.51
N TRP A 20 -10.59 -14.94 -16.35
CA TRP A 20 -10.86 -13.52 -16.12
C TRP A 20 -11.66 -13.25 -14.83
N LEU A 21 -12.53 -14.18 -14.41
CA LEU A 21 -13.30 -14.07 -13.16
C LEU A 21 -12.39 -14.05 -11.92
N GLY A 22 -11.34 -14.89 -11.90
CA GLY A 22 -10.39 -14.93 -10.79
C GLY A 22 -9.64 -13.60 -10.65
N ALA A 23 -9.22 -13.01 -11.77
CA ALA A 23 -8.58 -11.70 -11.78
C ALA A 23 -9.48 -10.58 -11.25
N ILE A 24 -10.76 -10.56 -11.63
CA ILE A 24 -11.73 -9.58 -11.12
C ILE A 24 -11.91 -9.72 -9.61
N VAL A 25 -12.12 -10.94 -9.11
CA VAL A 25 -12.33 -11.17 -7.68
C VAL A 25 -11.10 -10.76 -6.87
N VAL A 26 -9.92 -11.18 -7.30
CA VAL A 26 -8.66 -10.81 -6.62
C VAL A 26 -8.47 -9.29 -6.63
N GLN A 27 -8.71 -8.62 -7.75
CA GLN A 27 -8.59 -7.18 -7.84
C GLN A 27 -9.58 -6.45 -6.92
N PHE A 28 -10.82 -6.92 -6.84
CA PHE A 28 -11.83 -6.34 -5.96
C PHE A 28 -11.45 -6.51 -4.48
N VAL A 29 -11.00 -7.70 -4.08
CA VAL A 29 -10.54 -7.97 -2.71
C VAL A 29 -9.37 -7.07 -2.33
N LEU A 30 -8.35 -6.96 -3.18
CA LEU A 30 -7.20 -6.09 -2.93
C LEU A 30 -7.59 -4.61 -2.87
N MET A 31 -8.52 -4.17 -3.72
CA MET A 31 -9.03 -2.78 -3.71
C MET A 31 -9.81 -2.45 -2.44
N VAL A 32 -10.64 -3.36 -1.95
CA VAL A 32 -11.35 -3.16 -0.66
C VAL A 32 -10.35 -3.03 0.49
N LEU A 33 -9.32 -3.88 0.51
CA LEU A 33 -8.26 -3.80 1.53
C LEU A 33 -7.43 -2.52 1.41
N LEU A 34 -7.21 -2.02 0.19
CA LEU A 34 -6.52 -0.77 -0.09
C LEU A 34 -7.39 0.48 0.20
N ALA A 35 -8.71 0.37 0.16
CA ALA A 35 -9.60 1.49 0.46
C ALA A 35 -9.47 1.96 1.92
N VAL A 36 -9.24 1.03 2.86
CA VAL A 36 -9.07 1.33 4.29
C VAL A 36 -7.93 2.33 4.57
N PRO A 37 -6.66 2.07 4.18
CA PRO A 37 -5.57 3.01 4.38
C PRO A 37 -5.77 4.30 3.58
N LEU A 38 -6.34 4.25 2.38
CA LEU A 38 -6.58 5.44 1.56
C LEU A 38 -7.62 6.38 2.20
N GLY A 39 -8.61 5.82 2.91
CA GLY A 39 -9.58 6.60 3.67
C GLY A 39 -9.02 7.18 4.97
N ALA A 40 -8.19 6.42 5.69
CA ALA A 40 -7.62 6.84 6.97
C ALA A 40 -6.42 7.80 6.83
N ALA A 41 -5.63 7.67 5.75
CA ALA A 41 -4.43 8.47 5.51
C ALA A 41 -4.65 9.98 5.60
N PRO A 42 -5.62 10.60 4.88
CA PRO A 42 -5.80 12.05 4.93
C PRO A 42 -6.18 12.56 6.32
N ALA A 43 -6.91 11.77 7.12
CA ALA A 43 -7.22 12.13 8.51
C ALA A 43 -5.96 12.14 9.38
N MET A 44 -5.11 11.12 9.26
CA MET A 44 -3.81 11.12 9.98
C MET A 44 -2.91 12.27 9.53
N PHE A 45 -2.87 12.60 8.24
CA PHE A 45 -2.04 13.71 7.73
C PHE A 45 -2.45 15.07 8.30
N VAL A 46 -3.73 15.26 8.62
CA VAL A 46 -4.24 16.47 9.27
C VAL A 46 -3.68 16.63 10.69
N GLU A 47 -3.45 15.51 11.39
CA GLU A 47 -2.90 15.48 12.75
C GLU A 47 -1.36 15.61 12.77
N LEU A 48 -0.69 15.09 11.74
CA LEU A 48 0.77 15.07 11.63
C LEU A 48 1.40 16.42 11.27
N PHE A 49 0.67 17.28 10.56
CA PHE A 49 1.21 18.53 10.01
C PHE A 49 0.47 19.78 10.53
N PRO A 50 1.20 20.86 10.88
CA PRO A 50 0.65 22.20 11.13
C PRO A 50 -0.27 22.67 10.00
N ALA A 51 -1.32 23.43 10.29
CA ALA A 51 -2.31 23.82 9.29
C ALA A 51 -1.70 24.58 8.10
N ARG A 52 -0.68 25.40 8.37
CA ARG A 52 0.07 26.16 7.33
C ARG A 52 0.79 25.28 6.30
N ASP A 53 1.27 24.10 6.69
CA ASP A 53 2.13 23.25 5.87
C ASP A 53 1.45 21.95 5.44
N ARG A 54 0.22 21.69 5.93
CA ARG A 54 -0.50 20.42 5.74
C ARG A 54 -0.67 19.99 4.28
N LEU A 55 -1.07 20.91 3.41
CA LEU A 55 -1.24 20.63 1.98
C LEU A 55 0.10 20.33 1.28
N SER A 56 1.13 21.11 1.62
CA SER A 56 2.48 20.94 1.09
C SER A 56 3.10 19.62 1.56
N GLY A 57 2.99 19.32 2.85
CA GLY A 57 3.48 18.07 3.46
C GLY A 57 2.78 16.84 2.86
N TYR A 58 1.45 16.89 2.73
CA TYR A 58 0.70 15.82 2.05
C TYR A 58 1.14 15.66 0.59
N SER A 59 1.25 16.75 -0.15
CA SER A 59 1.65 16.72 -1.57
C SER A 59 3.05 16.13 -1.75
N VAL A 60 4.02 16.52 -0.92
CA VAL A 60 5.39 15.98 -0.99
C VAL A 60 5.40 14.48 -0.66
N ALA A 61 4.73 14.07 0.42
CA ALA A 61 4.65 12.65 0.79
C ALA A 61 3.96 11.82 -0.28
N TYR A 62 2.84 12.30 -0.82
CA TYR A 62 2.05 11.61 -1.84
C TYR A 62 2.80 11.49 -3.17
N ASN A 63 3.38 12.58 -3.67
CA ASN A 63 4.09 12.59 -4.96
C ASN A 63 5.40 11.79 -4.90
N LEU A 64 6.17 11.87 -3.82
CA LEU A 64 7.38 11.06 -3.68
C LEU A 64 7.04 9.58 -3.49
N GLY A 65 6.02 9.28 -2.69
CA GLY A 65 5.57 7.90 -2.43
C GLY A 65 4.94 7.25 -3.67
N LEU A 66 3.77 7.74 -4.11
CA LEU A 66 3.08 7.14 -5.26
C LEU A 66 3.79 7.39 -6.58
N GLY A 67 4.33 8.60 -6.79
CA GLY A 67 5.01 8.92 -8.04
C GLY A 67 6.33 8.16 -8.16
N GLY A 68 7.19 8.25 -7.14
CA GLY A 68 8.49 7.58 -7.14
C GLY A 68 8.37 6.07 -6.98
N VAL A 69 7.92 5.61 -5.80
CA VAL A 69 7.89 4.18 -5.47
C VAL A 69 6.80 3.44 -6.26
N GLY A 70 5.64 4.07 -6.45
CA GLY A 70 4.55 3.45 -7.24
C GLY A 70 4.95 3.19 -8.69
N GLY A 71 5.70 4.11 -9.32
CA GLY A 71 6.19 3.92 -10.70
C GLY A 71 7.22 2.79 -10.84
N VAL A 72 8.09 2.61 -9.84
CA VAL A 72 9.13 1.56 -9.85
C VAL A 72 8.55 0.17 -9.53
N THR A 73 7.44 0.11 -8.80
CA THR A 73 6.78 -1.14 -8.38
C THR A 73 6.50 -2.13 -9.53
N PRO A 74 5.84 -1.75 -10.65
CA PRO A 74 5.61 -2.67 -11.76
C PRO A 74 6.90 -3.13 -12.46
N MET A 75 7.93 -2.28 -12.50
CA MET A 75 9.24 -2.64 -13.07
C MET A 75 9.93 -3.70 -12.19
N CYS A 76 9.93 -3.51 -10.87
CA CYS A 76 10.44 -4.49 -9.91
C CYS A 76 9.65 -5.80 -9.96
N ALA A 77 8.32 -5.73 -10.00
CA ALA A 77 7.48 -6.93 -10.10
C ALA A 77 7.81 -7.75 -11.37
N THR A 78 7.92 -7.08 -12.51
CA THR A 78 8.25 -7.73 -13.78
C THR A 78 9.67 -8.32 -13.77
N TRP A 79 10.64 -7.58 -13.24
CA TRP A 79 12.01 -8.08 -13.08
C TRP A 79 12.06 -9.31 -12.17
N LEU A 80 11.33 -9.28 -11.06
CA LEU A 80 11.29 -10.37 -10.09
C LEU A 80 10.68 -11.64 -10.68
N ILE A 81 9.63 -11.52 -11.49
CA ILE A 81 9.06 -12.66 -12.25
C ILE A 81 10.13 -13.23 -13.20
N LYS A 82 10.80 -12.38 -13.98
CA LYS A 82 11.84 -12.81 -14.94
C LYS A 82 13.02 -13.49 -14.26
N ALA A 83 13.46 -12.97 -13.12
CA ALA A 83 14.62 -13.49 -12.39
C ALA A 83 14.31 -14.78 -11.61
N SER A 84 13.11 -14.90 -11.03
CA SER A 84 12.71 -16.08 -10.23
C SER A 84 12.08 -17.20 -11.06
N GLY A 85 11.53 -16.88 -12.25
CA GLY A 85 10.70 -17.80 -13.03
C GLY A 85 9.33 -18.08 -12.41
N MET A 86 8.96 -17.41 -11.31
CA MET A 86 7.71 -17.62 -10.58
C MET A 86 6.74 -16.46 -10.81
N PHE A 87 5.52 -16.77 -11.28
CA PHE A 87 4.48 -15.76 -11.45
C PHE A 87 4.08 -15.08 -10.13
N ALA A 88 4.08 -15.83 -9.03
CA ALA A 88 3.71 -15.31 -7.71
C ALA A 88 4.81 -14.49 -7.01
N ALA A 89 5.97 -14.28 -7.64
CA ALA A 89 7.08 -13.57 -7.01
C ALA A 89 6.74 -12.14 -6.52
N PRO A 90 5.93 -11.32 -7.24
CA PRO A 90 5.53 -9.99 -6.77
C PRO A 90 4.72 -10.01 -5.46
N ALA A 91 4.16 -11.15 -5.05
CA ALA A 91 3.51 -11.28 -3.76
C ALA A 91 4.47 -10.99 -2.60
N GLY A 92 5.74 -11.38 -2.73
CA GLY A 92 6.77 -11.07 -1.73
C GLY A 92 7.01 -9.56 -1.60
N LEU A 93 7.03 -8.84 -2.73
CA LEU A 93 7.16 -7.39 -2.76
C LEU A 93 5.97 -6.70 -2.08
N LEU A 94 4.74 -7.14 -2.39
CA LEU A 94 3.53 -6.60 -1.77
C LEU A 94 3.47 -6.91 -0.25
N THR A 95 3.88 -8.12 0.14
CA THR A 95 3.97 -8.52 1.56
C THR A 95 4.98 -7.67 2.32
N ALA A 96 6.17 -7.46 1.76
CA ALA A 96 7.21 -6.61 2.35
C ALA A 96 6.75 -5.16 2.50
N ALA A 97 6.09 -4.60 1.47
CA ALA A 97 5.54 -3.25 1.52
C ALA A 97 4.44 -3.11 2.58
N ALA A 98 3.54 -4.10 2.70
CA ALA A 98 2.50 -4.13 3.72
C ALA A 98 3.06 -4.27 5.14
N ALA A 99 4.12 -5.06 5.33
CA ALA A 99 4.82 -5.19 6.59
C ALA A 99 5.52 -3.87 6.98
N LEU A 100 6.21 -3.23 6.04
CA LEU A 100 6.82 -1.92 6.25
C LEU A 100 5.76 -0.88 6.65
N ALA A 101 4.63 -0.84 5.95
CA ALA A 101 3.52 0.06 6.29
C ALA A 101 2.94 -0.22 7.68
N CYS A 102 2.89 -1.47 8.12
CA CYS A 102 2.50 -1.80 9.49
C CYS A 102 3.51 -1.28 10.51
N VAL A 103 4.81 -1.49 10.29
CA VAL A 103 5.87 -1.02 11.20
C VAL A 103 5.86 0.51 11.28
N THR A 104 5.70 1.21 10.15
CA THR A 104 5.67 2.69 10.16
C THR A 104 4.46 3.22 10.93
N VAL A 105 3.27 2.63 10.75
CA VAL A 105 2.08 3.03 11.52
C VAL A 105 2.27 2.83 13.02
N LEU A 106 2.95 1.76 13.45
CA LEU A 106 3.26 1.54 14.87
C LEU A 106 4.21 2.58 15.47
N TRP A 107 4.97 3.30 14.64
CA TRP A 107 5.85 4.40 15.07
C TRP A 107 5.18 5.79 14.99
N ILE A 108 4.02 5.90 14.35
CA ILE A 108 3.27 7.16 14.32
C ILE A 108 2.62 7.38 15.68
N ARG A 109 2.78 8.59 16.22
CA ARG A 109 2.12 9.01 17.45
C ARG A 109 0.64 9.30 17.14
N ASP A 110 -0.26 8.68 17.90
CA ASP A 110 -1.69 8.91 17.79
C ASP A 110 -2.06 10.27 18.39
N GLY A 111 -2.58 11.18 17.55
CA GLY A 111 -3.05 12.52 17.91
C GLY A 111 -4.57 12.68 17.83
N SER A 112 -5.32 11.59 17.59
CA SER A 112 -6.74 11.62 17.21
C SER A 112 -7.70 12.22 18.24
N ARG A 113 -7.23 12.44 19.48
CA ARG A 113 -8.01 13.02 20.58
C ARG A 113 -7.47 14.36 21.07
N GLU A 114 -6.43 14.89 20.42
CA GLU A 114 -5.82 16.17 20.76
C GLU A 114 -6.34 17.28 19.84
N PRO A 115 -6.38 18.55 20.28
CA PRO A 115 -6.64 19.67 19.39
C PRO A 115 -5.65 19.67 18.23
N LEU A 116 -6.15 19.94 17.02
CA LEU A 116 -5.30 19.97 15.83
C LEU A 116 -4.20 21.03 15.98
N PRO A 117 -2.95 20.71 15.59
CA PRO A 117 -1.87 21.69 15.63
C PRO A 117 -2.14 22.84 14.64
N ASP A 118 -1.95 24.06 15.13
CA ASP A 118 -2.07 25.31 14.36
C ASP A 118 -1.06 25.39 13.20
#